data_AF-A0A0E9NNV2-F1
#
_entry.id   AF-A0A0E9NNV2-F1
#
_cell.length_a   1.000
_cell.length_b   1.000
_cell.length_c   1.000
_cell.angle_alpha   90.00
_cell.angle_beta   90.00
_cell.angle_gamma   90.00
#
_symmetry.space_group_name_H-M   'P 1'
#
loop_
_entity.id
_entity.type
_entity.pdbx_description
1 polymer ?
#
loop_
_entity_poly.entity_id
_entity_poly.type
_entity_poly.pdbx_seq_one_letter_code
_entity_poly.pdbx_strand_id
1 'polypeptide(L)'
;MFATKLFRRSSAPALKFLSLQRTLASVATTPTGRVIPDHSKPTPQDLGDRATFTIRNGPVFHGTSFGANRNISGEAVFTTSLVGYPESMTDPSYRGQILVFTQPLIGNYGVPSVSVRDEFNLLKHFESPRIQCAGIVVSDYAKRYSHWTAVESLGAWCAREGVAAVSGVDTRAIVTHLREQGSSLAKINIGEEYDAEQDDAFTDPGSVNLVKTVSTKEPFHVSSGGELNVALIDCGVKENIIRCLAARGANVTVFPWDYPIQEVIHQFDGLFISNGPGDPTHCTKTVENLKAVMDNYQGPIFGICLGHQLLALAGGAKTIKLKYGNRAHNIPVIHKESGLCAISSQNHGYAVDTTTLSQDWVESWVNANDQSNEGIMHRTRPISSVQFHPEAKGGPEDTHYLFDEYFQRVNEFKSKGQHPDTTLPNTFDKMGIPLGSASINAARSILGTPLQVHSTAPLTGFFRDGYCRASPMDPGRHTAAAIVTEEFLDFSASRGNDLRQVGLKQDCKWCLCVSRWVEALTAHKEGRIGANAVPKLVLNSSDESMVRDSGLSLQELEQWAIDSRHSN
;
A
#
# COMPACT_ATOMS: atom_id res chain seq x y z
N MET A 1 11.03 63.87 -58.04
CA MET A 1 10.62 63.10 -59.24
C MET A 1 9.36 62.32 -58.91
N PHE A 2 8.31 62.53 -59.70
CA PHE A 2 7.06 61.77 -59.71
C PHE A 2 7.31 60.28 -59.99
N ALA A 3 6.58 59.37 -59.34
CA ALA A 3 5.86 58.28 -59.99
C ALA A 3 4.99 57.48 -58.99
N THR A 4 3.75 57.29 -59.41
CA THR A 4 2.54 56.84 -58.73
C THR A 4 2.28 55.31 -58.78
N LYS A 5 1.66 54.80 -57.69
CA LYS A 5 0.54 53.82 -57.56
C LYS A 5 0.64 52.41 -58.20
N LEU A 6 0.30 51.37 -57.41
CA LEU A 6 -1.03 50.70 -57.46
C LEU A 6 -1.25 49.66 -56.31
N PHE A 7 -2.53 49.46 -55.98
CA PHE A 7 -3.14 48.60 -54.95
C PHE A 7 -2.93 47.08 -55.11
N ARG A 8 -2.95 46.30 -54.01
CA ARG A 8 -3.95 45.21 -53.75
C ARG A 8 -3.80 44.47 -52.41
N ARG A 9 -4.97 44.36 -51.76
CA ARG A 9 -5.57 43.35 -50.85
C ARG A 9 -4.74 42.26 -50.14
N SER A 10 -5.06 42.17 -48.85
CA SER A 10 -4.96 41.09 -47.86
C SER A 10 -4.79 39.63 -48.32
N SER A 11 -3.85 38.95 -47.68
CA SER A 11 -3.88 37.51 -47.40
C SER A 11 -3.40 37.28 -45.96
N ALA A 12 -4.23 36.65 -45.13
CA ALA A 12 -3.88 36.24 -43.77
C ALA A 12 -2.80 35.15 -43.78
N PRO A 13 -1.84 35.12 -42.83
CA PRO A 13 -1.00 33.95 -42.64
C PRO A 13 -1.64 32.99 -41.63
N ALA A 14 -1.57 31.72 -41.97
CA ALA A 14 -2.10 30.57 -41.25
C ALA A 14 -1.57 30.46 -39.82
N LEU A 15 -2.44 30.10 -38.87
CA LEU A 15 -2.06 29.61 -37.55
C LEU A 15 -1.29 28.29 -37.72
N LYS A 16 0.01 28.31 -37.48
CA LYS A 16 0.78 27.10 -37.16
C LYS A 16 0.46 26.72 -35.71
N PHE A 17 -0.19 25.59 -35.51
CA PHE A 17 -0.22 24.89 -34.23
C PHE A 17 1.22 24.53 -33.86
N LEU A 18 1.84 25.30 -32.97
CA LEU A 18 3.02 24.83 -32.24
C LEU A 18 2.52 23.88 -31.15
N SER A 19 2.83 22.60 -31.30
CA SER A 19 2.83 21.66 -30.19
C SER A 19 3.85 22.16 -29.16
N LEU A 20 3.39 22.73 -28.04
CA LEU A 20 4.26 22.95 -26.89
C LEU A 20 4.68 21.56 -26.38
N GLN A 21 5.90 21.14 -26.74
CA GLN A 21 6.58 20.10 -26.00
C GLN A 21 6.76 20.60 -24.57
N ARG A 22 6.21 19.86 -23.60
CA ARG A 22 6.44 20.07 -22.17
C ARG A 22 7.93 19.86 -21.90
N THR A 23 8.72 20.92 -21.90
CA THR A 23 10.06 20.89 -21.34
C THR A 23 9.93 20.97 -19.83
N LEU A 24 10.12 19.83 -19.16
CA LEU A 24 10.35 19.79 -17.72
C LEU A 24 11.47 20.78 -17.39
N ALA A 25 11.26 21.62 -16.38
CA ALA A 25 12.36 22.35 -15.76
C ALA A 25 13.46 21.34 -15.43
N SER A 26 14.71 21.66 -15.74
CA SER A 26 15.86 20.77 -15.66
C SER A 26 16.11 20.27 -14.23
N VAL A 27 15.38 19.23 -13.83
CA VAL A 27 15.78 18.33 -12.76
C VAL A 27 16.62 17.26 -13.46
N ALA A 28 17.87 17.11 -13.05
CA ALA A 28 18.82 16.22 -13.70
C ALA A 28 18.19 14.85 -13.97
N THR A 29 18.24 14.40 -15.22
CA THR A 29 17.72 13.09 -15.69
C THR A 29 18.55 11.91 -15.18
N THR A 30 19.32 12.10 -14.11
CA THR A 30 20.09 11.04 -13.47
C THR A 30 19.26 10.57 -12.27
N PRO A 31 18.97 9.25 -12.13
CA PRO A 31 18.31 8.74 -10.94
C PRO A 31 19.26 8.91 -9.74
N THR A 32 19.22 10.07 -9.11
CA THR A 32 19.85 10.29 -7.82
C THR A 32 18.89 9.73 -6.77
N GLY A 33 19.00 8.43 -6.51
CA GLY A 33 18.38 7.82 -5.35
C GLY A 33 18.79 8.57 -4.08
N ARG A 34 18.04 8.39 -2.98
CA ARG A 34 18.37 9.00 -1.69
C ARG A 34 19.84 8.73 -1.34
N VAL A 35 20.58 9.80 -1.01
CA VAL A 35 21.99 9.71 -0.61
C VAL A 35 22.10 8.81 0.63
N ILE A 36 22.86 7.73 0.51
CA ILE A 36 23.19 6.87 1.64
C ILE A 36 24.36 7.52 2.39
N PRO A 37 24.23 7.75 3.71
CA PRO A 37 25.35 8.23 4.52
C PRO A 37 26.54 7.27 4.47
N ASP A 38 27.76 7.80 4.49
CA ASP A 38 28.98 7.00 4.64
C ASP A 38 28.99 6.31 6.02
N HIS A 39 29.11 4.98 6.02
CA HIS A 39 29.03 4.13 7.21
C HIS A 39 30.44 3.66 7.61
N SER A 40 31.26 4.57 8.16
CA SER A 40 32.48 4.16 8.88
C SER A 40 32.09 3.37 10.15
N LYS A 41 32.66 2.17 10.31
CA LYS A 41 32.31 1.15 11.31
C LYS A 41 32.47 1.62 12.77
N PRO A 42 31.52 1.30 13.66
CA PRO A 42 31.84 0.85 15.02
C PRO A 42 32.06 -0.67 15.03
N THR A 43 33.05 -1.11 15.79
CA THR A 43 33.34 -2.51 16.10
C THR A 43 32.14 -3.17 16.81
N PRO A 44 31.84 -4.46 16.57
CA PRO A 44 30.87 -5.19 17.40
C PRO A 44 31.39 -5.19 18.84
N GLN A 45 30.72 -4.47 19.74
CA GLN A 45 30.91 -4.70 21.16
C GLN A 45 30.13 -5.95 21.54
N ASP A 46 30.75 -6.83 22.33
CA ASP A 46 30.12 -8.00 22.92
C ASP A 46 29.21 -7.52 24.06
N LEU A 47 28.07 -6.91 23.72
CA LEU A 47 27.20 -6.28 24.71
C LEU A 47 26.21 -7.33 25.24
N GLY A 48 26.48 -7.70 26.49
CA GLY A 48 25.61 -8.43 27.41
C GLY A 48 25.38 -7.63 28.70
N ASP A 49 25.50 -6.30 28.59
CA ASP A 49 25.38 -5.39 29.72
C ASP A 49 23.95 -5.36 30.25
N ARG A 50 23.82 -5.09 31.54
CA ARG A 50 22.50 -4.88 32.16
C ARG A 50 21.83 -3.68 31.51
N ALA A 51 20.55 -3.83 31.22
CA ALA A 51 19.75 -2.74 30.68
C ALA A 51 18.38 -2.67 31.38
N THR A 52 17.81 -1.48 31.42
CA THR A 52 16.45 -1.27 31.92
C THR A 52 15.60 -0.55 30.90
N PHE A 53 14.36 -1.01 30.74
CA PHE A 53 13.30 -0.29 30.04
C PHE A 53 12.33 0.27 31.09
N THR A 54 12.25 1.60 31.18
CA THR A 54 11.46 2.29 32.21
C THR A 54 10.34 3.09 31.56
N ILE A 55 9.10 2.83 31.94
CA ILE A 55 7.93 3.60 31.52
C ILE A 55 7.73 4.77 32.50
N ARG A 56 7.49 5.98 32.00
CA ARG A 56 7.25 7.17 32.83
C ARG A 56 6.06 6.93 33.76
N ASN A 57 6.28 7.10 35.07
CA ASN A 57 5.30 6.82 36.12
C ASN A 57 4.75 5.38 36.10
N GLY A 58 5.48 4.44 35.48
CA GLY A 58 5.08 3.06 35.27
C GLY A 58 6.14 2.06 35.75
N PRO A 59 5.99 0.78 35.36
CA PRO A 59 6.92 -0.27 35.74
C PRO A 59 8.31 -0.09 35.11
N VAL A 60 9.31 -0.68 35.77
CA VAL A 60 10.68 -0.86 35.27
C VAL A 60 10.87 -2.32 34.92
N PHE A 61 11.40 -2.56 33.72
CA PHE A 61 11.71 -3.90 33.24
C PHE A 61 13.22 -4.05 33.09
N HIS A 62 13.76 -5.15 33.62
CA HIS A 62 15.18 -5.45 33.57
C HIS A 62 15.46 -6.46 32.46
N GLY A 63 16.52 -6.21 31.70
CA GLY A 63 16.95 -7.06 30.60
C GLY A 63 18.44 -6.91 30.34
N THR A 64 18.83 -7.27 29.13
CA THR A 64 20.22 -7.25 28.68
C THR A 64 20.31 -6.47 27.38
N SER A 65 21.26 -5.54 27.30
CA SER A 65 21.56 -4.82 26.07
C SER A 65 22.12 -5.77 25.02
N PHE A 66 21.76 -5.57 23.75
CA PHE A 66 22.38 -6.25 22.60
C PHE A 66 22.58 -5.33 21.39
N GLY A 67 22.28 -4.04 21.55
CA GLY A 67 22.38 -3.00 20.50
C GLY A 67 23.47 -1.99 20.81
N ALA A 68 23.28 -0.73 20.43
CA ALA A 68 24.23 0.33 20.76
C ALA A 68 24.27 0.63 22.26
N ASN A 69 25.46 0.85 22.82
CA ASN A 69 25.64 1.31 24.20
C ASN A 69 25.30 2.80 24.32
N ARG A 70 24.00 3.10 24.39
CA ARG A 70 23.45 4.46 24.47
C ARG A 70 22.16 4.50 25.28
N ASN A 71 22.07 5.47 26.19
CA ASN A 71 20.81 5.80 26.85
C ASN A 71 19.93 6.61 25.90
N ILE A 72 18.65 6.24 25.81
CA ILE A 72 17.68 6.90 24.92
C ILE A 72 16.37 7.13 25.65
N SER A 73 15.60 8.10 25.16
CA SER A 73 14.21 8.32 25.55
C SER A 73 13.33 8.45 24.31
N GLY A 74 12.04 8.13 24.45
CA GLY A 74 11.07 8.19 23.36
C GLY A 74 9.67 7.76 23.80
N GLU A 75 8.73 7.73 22.87
CA GLU A 75 7.40 7.16 23.12
C GLU A 75 7.45 5.64 22.98
N ALA A 76 7.08 4.90 24.04
CA ALA A 76 6.93 3.46 24.00
C ALA A 76 5.67 3.07 23.23
N VAL A 77 5.89 2.26 22.20
CA VAL A 77 4.83 1.69 21.36
C VAL A 77 5.07 0.21 21.20
N PHE A 78 4.04 -0.55 20.83
CA PHE A 78 4.20 -1.96 20.51
C PHE A 78 3.67 -2.27 19.12
N THR A 79 4.19 -3.36 18.53
CA THR A 79 3.66 -3.92 17.28
C THR A 79 3.33 -5.40 17.46
N THR A 80 2.18 -5.82 16.92
CA THR A 80 1.78 -7.23 16.87
C THR A 80 2.26 -7.97 15.62
N SER A 81 3.03 -7.31 14.77
CA SER A 81 3.64 -7.92 13.59
C SER A 81 4.57 -9.07 13.97
N LEU A 82 4.34 -10.26 13.39
CA LEU A 82 5.12 -11.46 13.68
C LEU A 82 6.40 -11.58 12.84
N VAL A 83 6.43 -10.88 11.70
CA VAL A 83 7.52 -10.88 10.71
C VAL A 83 7.77 -9.46 10.22
N GLY A 84 8.89 -9.25 9.53
CA GLY A 84 9.28 -7.97 8.96
C GLY A 84 9.88 -6.98 9.97
N TYR A 85 10.73 -7.44 10.91
CA TYR A 85 11.41 -6.51 11.83
C TYR A 85 12.38 -5.55 11.12
N PRO A 86 13.12 -5.92 10.04
CA PRO A 86 13.96 -4.97 9.32
C PRO A 86 13.14 -3.87 8.64
N GLU A 87 12.02 -4.25 8.00
CA GLU A 87 11.08 -3.33 7.37
C GLU A 87 10.42 -2.43 8.41
N SER A 88 9.94 -3.00 9.52
CA SER A 88 9.35 -2.23 10.63
C SER A 88 10.35 -1.25 11.22
N MET A 89 11.59 -1.67 11.49
CA MET A 89 12.61 -0.79 12.08
C MET A 89 13.05 0.32 11.13
N THR A 90 12.89 0.14 9.82
CA THR A 90 13.20 1.18 8.82
C THR A 90 11.97 1.98 8.38
N ASP A 91 10.79 1.77 8.97
CA ASP A 91 9.60 2.58 8.71
C ASP A 91 9.74 3.97 9.39
N PRO A 92 9.75 5.08 8.62
CA PRO A 92 9.87 6.43 9.17
C PRO A 92 8.80 6.82 10.18
N SER A 93 7.64 6.16 10.16
CA SER A 93 6.56 6.39 11.14
C SER A 93 6.97 6.07 12.59
N TYR A 94 8.02 5.25 12.81
CA TYR A 94 8.57 4.97 14.14
C TYR A 94 9.59 5.99 14.65
N ARG A 95 9.83 7.10 13.94
CA ARG A 95 10.81 8.10 14.36
C ARG A 95 10.56 8.58 15.80
N GLY A 96 11.58 8.46 16.65
CA GLY A 96 11.50 8.88 18.06
C GLY A 96 10.75 7.93 18.99
N GLN A 97 10.28 6.78 18.49
CA GLN A 97 9.56 5.77 19.28
C GLN A 97 10.47 4.62 19.70
N ILE A 98 10.19 4.02 20.86
CA ILE A 98 10.79 2.77 21.31
C ILE A 98 9.83 1.64 20.97
N LEU A 99 10.26 0.75 20.07
CA LEU A 99 9.41 -0.31 19.51
C LEU A 99 9.51 -1.59 20.32
N VAL A 100 8.40 -1.97 20.96
CA VAL A 100 8.25 -3.23 21.70
C VAL A 100 7.66 -4.29 20.77
N PHE A 101 8.39 -5.35 20.51
CA PHE A 101 7.90 -6.45 19.69
C PHE A 101 7.11 -7.45 20.53
N THR A 102 5.88 -7.79 20.09
CA THR A 102 5.13 -8.86 20.76
C THR A 102 5.59 -10.25 20.35
N GLN A 103 6.16 -10.39 19.15
CA GLN A 103 6.77 -11.64 18.70
C GLN A 103 7.96 -11.96 19.62
N PRO A 104 7.96 -13.10 20.34
CA PRO A 104 8.95 -13.34 21.37
C PRO A 104 10.36 -13.54 20.81
N LEU A 105 10.49 -14.18 19.65
CA LEU A 105 11.76 -14.50 19.00
C LEU A 105 12.08 -13.50 17.89
N ILE A 106 13.05 -12.60 18.12
CA ILE A 106 13.44 -11.54 17.18
C ILE A 106 14.91 -11.68 16.79
N GLY A 107 15.25 -11.44 15.51
CA GLY A 107 16.61 -11.55 14.96
C GLY A 107 16.94 -12.87 14.28
N ASN A 108 16.01 -13.81 14.25
CA ASN A 108 16.19 -15.19 13.73
C ASN A 108 16.59 -15.26 12.24
N TYR A 109 16.15 -14.32 11.41
CA TYR A 109 16.54 -14.23 10.00
C TYR A 109 17.59 -13.15 9.69
N GLY A 110 18.24 -12.56 10.71
CA GLY A 110 19.30 -11.57 10.55
C GLY A 110 18.86 -10.34 9.77
N VAL A 111 19.82 -9.60 9.23
CA VAL A 111 19.58 -8.37 8.49
C VAL A 111 20.13 -8.50 7.06
N PRO A 112 19.33 -8.21 6.03
CA PRO A 112 19.76 -8.28 4.64
C PRO A 112 20.72 -7.14 4.27
N SER A 113 21.42 -7.26 3.14
CA SER A 113 22.33 -6.20 2.72
C SER A 113 21.58 -4.94 2.26
N VAL A 114 21.97 -3.79 2.82
CA VAL A 114 21.51 -2.45 2.40
C VAL A 114 22.00 -2.07 1.00
N SER A 115 22.98 -2.78 0.44
CA SER A 115 23.51 -2.50 -0.90
C SER A 115 22.60 -3.01 -2.02
N VAL A 116 21.65 -3.89 -1.72
CA VAL A 116 20.78 -4.49 -2.75
C VAL A 116 19.73 -3.49 -3.18
N ARG A 117 19.62 -3.31 -4.50
CA ARG A 117 18.63 -2.46 -5.14
C ARG A 117 17.62 -3.27 -5.92
N ASP A 118 16.42 -2.73 -6.11
CA ASP A 118 15.46 -3.25 -7.07
C ASP A 118 15.62 -2.59 -8.45
N GLU A 119 14.70 -2.91 -9.35
CA GLU A 119 14.65 -2.41 -10.74
C GLU A 119 14.47 -0.89 -10.86
N PHE A 120 13.98 -0.22 -9.81
CA PHE A 120 13.82 1.24 -9.75
C PHE A 120 14.98 1.93 -8.99
N ASN A 121 16.06 1.18 -8.70
CA ASN A 121 17.18 1.64 -7.89
C ASN A 121 16.79 2.06 -6.46
N LEU A 122 15.73 1.46 -5.92
CA LEU A 122 15.28 1.65 -4.53
C LEU A 122 15.83 0.55 -3.62
N LEU A 123 15.81 0.77 -2.30
CA LEU A 123 16.26 -0.23 -1.33
C LEU A 123 15.34 -1.46 -1.37
N LYS A 124 15.88 -2.63 -1.74
CA LYS A 124 15.05 -3.82 -1.98
C LYS A 124 14.37 -4.36 -0.71
N HIS A 125 15.09 -4.30 0.40
CA HIS A 125 14.76 -4.99 1.66
C HIS A 125 14.49 -4.05 2.84
N PHE A 126 14.49 -2.74 2.62
CA PHE A 126 14.32 -1.73 3.66
C PHE A 126 13.32 -0.68 3.20
N GLU A 127 12.60 -0.10 4.15
CA GLU A 127 11.59 0.91 3.88
C GLU A 127 12.12 2.34 4.02
N SER A 128 13.33 2.51 4.52
CA SER A 128 14.12 3.74 4.41
C SER A 128 15.62 3.46 4.61
N PRO A 129 16.51 4.42 4.34
CA PRO A 129 17.97 4.17 4.39
C PRO A 129 18.55 3.86 5.77
N ARG A 130 17.82 4.13 6.86
CA ARG A 130 18.32 4.04 8.25
C ARG A 130 17.27 3.41 9.15
N ILE A 131 17.68 2.88 10.31
CA ILE A 131 16.72 2.57 11.37
C ILE A 131 16.07 3.87 11.86
N GLN A 132 14.76 3.84 12.04
CA GLN A 132 13.93 5.00 12.37
C GLN A 132 13.51 5.02 13.83
N CYS A 133 13.24 3.86 14.43
CA CYS A 133 12.96 3.75 15.85
C CYS A 133 14.16 4.18 16.70
N ALA A 134 13.90 4.79 17.86
CA ALA A 134 14.92 5.23 18.81
C ALA A 134 15.55 4.05 19.56
N GLY A 135 14.79 2.97 19.74
CA GLY A 135 15.25 1.73 20.36
C GLY A 135 14.24 0.60 20.18
N ILE A 136 14.66 -0.62 20.52
CA ILE A 136 13.81 -1.81 20.46
C ILE A 136 13.82 -2.58 21.79
N VAL A 137 12.69 -3.20 22.11
CA VAL A 137 12.55 -4.10 23.26
C VAL A 137 11.97 -5.42 22.78
N VAL A 138 12.66 -6.52 23.09
CA VAL A 138 12.31 -7.88 22.68
C VAL A 138 12.29 -8.82 23.87
N SER A 139 11.55 -9.91 23.73
CA SER A 139 11.54 -10.96 24.77
C SER A 139 12.81 -11.79 24.68
N ASP A 140 13.11 -12.34 23.51
CA ASP A 140 14.31 -13.14 23.27
C ASP A 140 14.98 -12.76 21.94
N TYR A 141 16.23 -12.33 22.04
CA TYR A 141 17.08 -12.00 20.91
C TYR A 141 17.83 -13.25 20.39
N ALA A 142 17.56 -13.61 19.14
CA ALA A 142 18.29 -14.66 18.45
C ALA A 142 19.74 -14.23 18.12
N LYS A 143 20.68 -14.64 18.97
CA LYS A 143 22.12 -14.38 18.81
C LYS A 143 22.72 -14.93 17.51
N ARG A 144 22.13 -16.00 16.97
CA ARG A 144 22.48 -16.58 15.68
C ARG A 144 21.31 -16.43 14.73
N TYR A 145 21.59 -15.99 13.51
CA TYR A 145 20.61 -15.87 12.45
C TYR A 145 20.82 -16.93 11.38
N SER A 146 19.76 -17.27 10.65
CA SER A 146 19.82 -18.16 9.49
C SER A 146 18.78 -17.78 8.45
N HIS A 147 19.21 -17.04 7.42
CA HIS A 147 18.39 -16.72 6.25
C HIS A 147 19.32 -16.43 5.06
N TRP A 148 18.92 -16.84 3.86
CA TRP A 148 19.78 -16.78 2.67
C TRP A 148 20.14 -15.35 2.23
N THR A 149 19.35 -14.35 2.62
CA THR A 149 19.65 -12.93 2.36
C THR A 149 20.48 -12.25 3.46
N ALA A 150 20.65 -12.89 4.63
CA ALA A 150 21.21 -12.25 5.80
C ALA A 150 22.73 -12.07 5.68
N VAL A 151 23.22 -10.87 5.97
CA VAL A 151 24.65 -10.52 5.92
C VAL A 151 25.21 -10.05 7.26
N GLU A 152 24.34 -9.67 8.20
CA GLU A 152 24.72 -9.29 9.57
C GLU A 152 23.64 -9.69 10.59
N SER A 153 23.99 -9.72 11.88
CA SER A 153 23.03 -9.95 12.96
C SER A 153 22.25 -8.68 13.30
N LEU A 154 21.05 -8.83 13.87
CA LEU A 154 20.27 -7.69 14.33
C LEU A 154 21.02 -6.82 15.37
N GLY A 155 21.73 -7.45 16.32
CA GLY A 155 22.52 -6.70 17.30
C GLY A 155 23.65 -5.88 16.67
N ALA A 156 24.38 -6.47 15.72
CA ALA A 156 25.42 -5.76 14.98
C ALA A 156 24.86 -4.57 14.19
N TRP A 157 23.68 -4.75 13.56
CA TRP A 157 22.99 -3.69 12.85
C TRP A 157 22.55 -2.55 13.78
N CYS A 158 21.92 -2.88 14.93
CA CYS A 158 21.53 -1.90 15.94
C CYS A 158 22.75 -1.12 16.48
N ALA A 159 23.85 -1.80 16.79
CA ALA A 159 25.08 -1.16 17.24
C ALA A 159 25.66 -0.21 16.18
N ARG A 160 25.71 -0.66 14.92
CA ARG A 160 26.19 0.13 13.77
C ARG A 160 25.34 1.38 13.52
N GLU A 161 24.04 1.28 13.71
CA GLU A 161 23.08 2.37 13.50
C GLU A 161 22.88 3.27 14.72
N GLY A 162 23.48 2.93 15.87
CA GLY A 162 23.36 3.72 17.10
C GLY A 162 22.01 3.54 17.83
N VAL A 163 21.38 2.38 17.67
CA VAL A 163 20.05 2.05 18.21
C VAL A 163 20.17 1.18 19.44
N ALA A 164 19.61 1.63 20.56
CA ALA A 164 19.58 0.86 21.80
C ALA A 164 18.61 -0.32 21.67
N ALA A 165 18.98 -1.49 22.19
CA ALA A 165 18.18 -2.70 22.05
C ALA A 165 18.25 -3.55 23.32
N VAL A 166 17.09 -3.95 23.87
CA VAL A 166 17.00 -4.71 25.13
C VAL A 166 16.29 -6.04 24.91
N SER A 167 16.90 -7.13 25.38
CA SER A 167 16.37 -8.49 25.36
C SER A 167 16.10 -8.99 26.79
N GLY A 168 15.38 -10.10 26.94
CA GLY A 168 15.11 -10.73 28.24
C GLY A 168 13.99 -10.06 29.02
N VAL A 169 13.14 -9.30 28.32
CA VAL A 169 12.06 -8.51 28.93
C VAL A 169 10.71 -9.17 28.68
N ASP A 170 9.81 -9.14 29.67
CA ASP A 170 8.42 -9.56 29.48
C ASP A 170 7.66 -8.52 28.62
N THR A 171 7.76 -8.66 27.29
CA THR A 171 7.09 -7.77 26.35
C THR A 171 5.57 -7.90 26.43
N ARG A 172 5.02 -9.03 26.92
CA ARG A 172 3.58 -9.18 27.13
C ARG A 172 3.10 -8.32 28.30
N ALA A 173 3.85 -8.26 29.40
CA ALA A 173 3.57 -7.38 30.52
C ALA A 173 3.63 -5.90 30.11
N ILE A 174 4.65 -5.52 29.33
CA ILE A 174 4.77 -4.16 28.76
C ILE A 174 3.54 -3.83 27.90
N VAL A 175 3.19 -4.68 26.94
CA VAL A 175 2.08 -4.46 26.02
C VAL A 175 0.77 -4.35 26.78
N THR A 176 0.57 -5.17 27.82
CA THR A 176 -0.63 -5.10 28.68
C THR A 176 -0.72 -3.73 29.35
N HIS A 177 0.38 -3.25 29.94
CA HIS A 177 0.44 -1.93 30.56
C HIS A 177 0.16 -0.80 29.56
N LEU A 178 0.79 -0.82 28.37
CA LEU A 178 0.59 0.20 27.34
C LEU A 178 -0.84 0.20 26.78
N ARG A 179 -1.50 -0.96 26.69
CA ARG A 179 -2.92 -1.02 26.28
C ARG A 179 -3.85 -0.44 27.33
N GLU A 180 -3.55 -0.66 28.61
CA GLU A 180 -4.36 -0.19 29.73
C GLU A 180 -4.16 1.30 30.04
N GLN A 181 -2.93 1.81 29.96
CA GLN A 181 -2.59 3.19 30.30
C GLN A 181 -2.45 4.11 29.08
N GLY A 182 -2.28 3.53 27.89
CA GLY A 182 -1.96 4.24 26.66
C GLY A 182 -0.46 4.32 26.37
N SER A 183 -0.11 4.73 25.15
CA SER A 183 1.28 4.97 24.79
C SER A 183 1.88 6.00 25.74
N SER A 184 3.10 5.72 26.21
CA SER A 184 3.72 6.44 27.31
C SER A 184 5.17 6.74 26.98
N LEU A 185 5.71 7.82 27.53
CA LEU A 185 7.14 8.08 27.41
C LEU A 185 7.91 6.99 28.17
N ALA A 186 9.03 6.56 27.61
CA ALA A 186 9.90 5.57 28.20
C ALA A 186 11.37 5.91 27.94
N LYS A 187 12.25 5.23 28.70
CA LYS A 187 13.71 5.27 28.51
C LYS A 187 14.28 3.87 28.44
N ILE A 188 15.36 3.72 27.67
CA ILE A 188 16.27 2.58 27.76
C ILE A 188 17.57 3.10 28.36
N ASN A 189 18.00 2.51 29.47
CA ASN A 189 19.30 2.78 30.09
C ASN A 189 20.18 1.53 30.03
N ILE A 190 21.46 1.69 29.73
CA ILE A 190 22.45 0.60 29.62
C ILE A 190 23.56 0.83 30.66
N GLY A 191 23.96 -0.25 31.35
CA GLY A 191 25.01 -0.24 32.38
C GLY A 191 24.47 -0.28 33.82
N GLU A 192 25.39 -0.40 34.78
CA GLU A 192 25.12 -0.24 36.21
C GLU A 192 25.56 1.15 36.65
N GLU A 193 24.70 2.16 36.57
CA GLU A 193 24.70 3.31 37.50
C GLU A 193 23.53 4.24 37.19
N TYR A 194 22.77 4.54 38.24
CA TYR A 194 21.88 5.68 38.31
C TYR A 194 22.76 6.90 38.55
N ASP A 195 23.31 7.48 37.49
CA ASP A 195 24.02 8.75 37.59
C ASP A 195 22.96 9.86 37.72
N ALA A 196 22.77 10.37 38.93
CA ALA A 196 21.82 11.44 39.22
C ALA A 196 22.12 12.73 38.42
N GLU A 197 23.32 12.85 37.84
CA GLU A 197 23.73 13.97 36.98
C GLU A 197 23.39 13.75 35.49
N GLN A 198 23.05 12.52 35.08
CA GLN A 198 22.57 12.16 33.72
C GLN A 198 21.07 11.84 33.70
N ASP A 199 20.25 12.63 34.39
CA ASP A 199 18.80 12.56 34.20
C ASP A 199 18.43 13.15 32.82
N ASP A 200 18.67 12.39 31.75
CA ASP A 200 18.13 12.68 30.43
C ASP A 200 16.60 12.61 30.54
N ALA A 201 15.95 13.72 30.87
CA ALA A 201 14.51 13.80 31.09
C ALA A 201 13.74 13.06 29.97
N PHE A 202 12.61 12.44 30.33
CA PHE A 202 11.73 11.82 29.33
C PHE A 202 11.41 12.85 28.25
N THR A 203 11.97 12.67 27.06
CA THR A 203 11.74 13.56 25.93
C THR A 203 10.51 13.10 25.18
N ASP A 204 9.56 14.00 24.97
CA ASP A 204 8.36 13.71 24.19
C ASP A 204 8.63 13.97 22.69
N PRO A 205 8.80 12.92 21.87
CA PRO A 205 9.00 13.09 20.43
C PRO A 205 7.78 13.71 19.74
N GLY A 206 6.58 13.60 20.33
CA GLY A 206 5.35 14.18 19.80
C GLY A 206 5.24 15.70 19.97
N SER A 207 6.15 16.31 20.74
CA SER A 207 6.19 17.77 20.95
C SER A 207 6.85 18.55 19.81
N VAL A 208 7.42 17.85 18.83
CA VAL A 208 8.12 18.44 17.69
C VAL A 208 7.60 17.91 16.36
N ASN A 209 7.82 18.66 15.29
CA ASN A 209 7.54 18.20 13.94
C ASN A 209 8.57 17.13 13.52
N LEU A 210 8.22 15.86 13.71
CA LEU A 210 9.06 14.72 13.34
C LEU A 210 9.20 14.57 11.82
N VAL A 211 8.17 14.96 11.06
CA VAL A 211 8.16 14.90 9.59
C VAL A 211 9.34 15.68 9.00
N LYS A 212 9.63 16.88 9.52
CA LYS A 212 10.79 17.69 9.13
C LYS A 212 12.13 16.94 9.25
N THR A 213 12.22 16.00 10.21
CA THR A 213 13.45 15.23 10.44
C THR A 213 13.64 14.09 9.44
N VAL A 214 12.55 13.47 8.96
CA VAL A 214 12.59 12.30 8.09
C VAL A 214 12.37 12.60 6.60
N SER A 215 11.72 13.72 6.29
CA SER A 215 11.45 14.14 4.91
C SER A 215 12.75 14.44 4.16
N THR A 216 12.75 14.15 2.85
CA THR A 216 13.80 14.56 1.91
C THR A 216 14.03 16.07 1.98
N LYS A 217 15.29 16.48 1.76
CA LYS A 217 15.68 17.90 1.83
C LYS A 217 15.51 18.62 0.50
N GLU A 218 15.62 17.87 -0.60
CA GLU A 218 15.46 18.37 -1.95
C GLU A 218 14.58 17.39 -2.76
N PRO A 219 13.88 17.87 -3.80
CA PRO A 219 13.15 16.99 -4.68
C PRO A 219 14.07 15.99 -5.37
N PHE A 220 13.62 14.75 -5.53
CA PHE A 220 14.32 13.73 -6.31
C PHE A 220 13.36 12.95 -7.20
N HIS A 221 13.91 12.25 -8.18
CA HIS A 221 13.13 11.62 -9.24
C HIS A 221 13.42 10.11 -9.34
N VAL A 222 12.35 9.34 -9.52
CA VAL A 222 12.39 7.89 -9.77
C VAL A 222 11.61 7.62 -11.04
N SER A 223 12.32 7.23 -12.10
CA SER A 223 11.69 6.93 -13.40
C SER A 223 11.30 5.46 -13.48
N SER A 224 10.12 5.20 -14.03
CA SER A 224 9.67 3.85 -14.42
C SER A 224 9.85 3.60 -15.92
N GLY A 225 10.25 4.61 -16.70
CA GLY A 225 10.20 4.59 -18.17
C GLY A 225 8.80 4.73 -18.75
N GLY A 226 7.76 4.88 -17.92
CA GLY A 226 6.39 5.14 -18.36
C GLY A 226 6.14 6.60 -18.73
N GLU A 227 4.88 6.94 -19.01
CA GLU A 227 4.48 8.29 -19.42
C GLU A 227 3.69 9.07 -18.36
N LEU A 228 3.32 8.43 -17.25
CA LEU A 228 2.56 9.09 -16.17
C LEU A 228 3.52 9.83 -15.26
N ASN A 229 3.16 11.02 -14.80
CA ASN A 229 3.96 11.79 -13.86
C ASN A 229 3.17 11.97 -12.56
N VAL A 230 3.69 11.46 -11.45
CA VAL A 230 3.06 11.56 -10.13
C VAL A 230 3.95 12.38 -9.20
N ALA A 231 3.37 13.42 -8.61
CA ALA A 231 4.00 14.14 -7.50
C ALA A 231 3.76 13.37 -6.21
N LEU A 232 4.80 13.15 -5.41
CA LEU A 232 4.74 12.49 -4.11
C LEU A 232 5.26 13.44 -3.02
N ILE A 233 4.42 13.83 -2.07
CA ILE A 233 4.87 14.59 -0.89
C ILE A 233 5.44 13.60 0.13
N ASP A 234 6.72 13.77 0.45
CA ASP A 234 7.45 12.94 1.41
C ASP A 234 7.25 13.47 2.83
N CYS A 235 6.29 12.89 3.54
CA CYS A 235 6.10 13.11 4.97
C CYS A 235 6.89 12.11 5.85
N GLY A 236 7.80 11.34 5.26
CA GLY A 236 8.38 10.13 5.87
C GLY A 236 8.09 8.90 5.02
N VAL A 237 8.28 9.02 3.70
CA VAL A 237 7.87 7.99 2.75
C VAL A 237 8.66 6.71 2.90
N LYS A 238 7.90 5.61 2.95
CA LYS A 238 8.38 4.24 2.79
C LYS A 238 8.77 3.95 1.35
N GLU A 239 9.90 3.28 1.16
CA GLU A 239 10.40 2.86 -0.17
C GLU A 239 9.34 2.09 -0.97
N ASN A 240 8.52 1.26 -0.32
CA ASN A 240 7.50 0.51 -1.05
C ASN A 240 6.38 1.37 -1.63
N ILE A 241 6.08 2.55 -1.09
CA ILE A 241 5.12 3.48 -1.74
C ILE A 241 5.66 3.91 -3.10
N ILE A 242 6.93 4.32 -3.15
CA ILE A 242 7.58 4.76 -4.40
C ILE A 242 7.61 3.60 -5.41
N ARG A 243 7.96 2.40 -4.94
CA ARG A 243 7.96 1.17 -5.75
C ARG A 243 6.58 0.84 -6.32
N CYS A 244 5.53 0.90 -5.49
CA CYS A 244 4.15 0.61 -5.92
C CYS A 244 3.65 1.61 -6.98
N LEU A 245 4.08 2.87 -6.90
CA LEU A 245 3.81 3.89 -7.92
C LEU A 245 4.61 3.63 -9.21
N ALA A 246 5.92 3.41 -9.10
CA ALA A 246 6.80 3.19 -10.25
C ALA A 246 6.43 1.91 -11.02
N ALA A 247 6.08 0.82 -10.33
CA ALA A 247 5.64 -0.44 -10.93
C ALA A 247 4.36 -0.31 -11.78
N ARG A 248 3.60 0.77 -11.60
CA ARG A 248 2.39 1.10 -12.38
C ARG A 248 2.65 2.12 -13.49
N GLY A 249 3.92 2.36 -13.81
CA GLY A 249 4.33 3.21 -14.94
C GLY A 249 4.34 4.70 -14.63
N ALA A 250 4.33 5.11 -13.35
CA ALA A 250 4.58 6.50 -12.99
C ALA A 250 6.08 6.81 -12.92
N ASN A 251 6.48 7.92 -13.52
CA ASN A 251 7.67 8.64 -13.11
C ASN A 251 7.31 9.46 -11.87
N VAL A 252 7.95 9.14 -10.76
CA VAL A 252 7.63 9.71 -9.45
C VAL A 252 8.61 10.83 -9.13
N THR A 253 8.10 12.04 -8.90
CA THR A 253 8.89 13.13 -8.35
C THR A 253 8.52 13.32 -6.88
N VAL A 254 9.48 13.07 -6.02
CA VAL A 254 9.32 13.12 -4.56
C VAL A 254 9.71 14.51 -4.08
N PHE A 255 8.84 15.16 -3.31
CA PHE A 255 9.01 16.52 -2.82
C PHE A 255 9.11 16.55 -1.29
N PRO A 256 9.88 17.48 -0.70
CA PRO A 256 9.86 17.73 0.74
C PRO A 256 8.45 18.00 1.27
N TRP A 257 8.21 17.64 2.53
CA TRP A 257 6.89 17.75 3.20
C TRP A 257 6.26 19.15 3.12
N ASP A 258 7.09 20.20 3.12
CA ASP A 258 6.68 21.59 3.11
C ASP A 258 6.85 22.29 1.76
N TYR A 259 7.10 21.51 0.70
CA TYR A 259 7.24 22.04 -0.65
C TYR A 259 5.92 22.67 -1.13
N PRO A 260 5.94 23.86 -1.78
CA PRO A 260 4.75 24.55 -2.28
C PRO A 260 4.20 23.86 -3.53
N ILE A 261 3.70 22.62 -3.37
CA ILE A 261 3.30 21.75 -4.47
C ILE A 261 2.21 22.35 -5.37
N GLN A 262 1.36 23.23 -4.81
CA GLN A 262 0.35 23.99 -5.53
C GLN A 262 0.91 24.79 -6.71
N GLU A 263 2.19 25.20 -6.65
CA GLU A 263 2.83 25.99 -7.70
C GLU A 263 3.18 25.13 -8.92
N VAL A 264 3.37 23.82 -8.75
CA VAL A 264 3.87 22.92 -9.80
C VAL A 264 2.93 21.74 -10.10
N ILE A 265 1.85 21.57 -9.32
CA ILE A 265 0.94 20.42 -9.45
C ILE A 265 0.35 20.26 -10.85
N HIS A 266 0.17 21.37 -11.59
CA HIS A 266 -0.27 21.37 -12.98
C HIS A 266 0.67 20.64 -13.95
N GLN A 267 1.89 20.30 -13.54
CA GLN A 267 2.86 19.53 -14.33
C GLN A 267 2.69 18.02 -14.16
N PHE A 268 1.84 17.59 -13.21
CA PHE A 268 1.66 16.19 -12.84
C PHE A 268 0.25 15.70 -13.21
N ASP A 269 0.13 14.38 -13.36
CA ASP A 269 -1.11 13.68 -13.66
C ASP A 269 -1.83 13.21 -12.38
N GLY A 270 -1.15 13.26 -11.23
CA GLY A 270 -1.69 12.89 -9.91
C GLY A 270 -0.81 13.39 -8.77
N LEU A 271 -1.43 13.59 -7.60
CA LEU A 271 -0.75 13.87 -6.33
C LEU A 271 -0.88 12.67 -5.39
N PHE A 272 0.20 12.34 -4.70
CA PHE A 272 0.26 11.32 -3.68
C PHE A 272 0.89 11.89 -2.40
N ILE A 273 0.37 11.54 -1.23
CA ILE A 273 0.88 11.98 0.07
C ILE A 273 1.26 10.74 0.88
N SER A 274 2.52 10.64 1.28
CA SER A 274 3.04 9.46 1.96
C SER A 274 2.57 9.33 3.41
N ASN A 275 2.93 8.19 4.01
CA ASN A 275 2.97 8.01 5.46
C ASN A 275 3.99 8.95 6.13
N GLY A 276 4.03 8.91 7.47
CA GLY A 276 5.03 9.59 8.25
C GLY A 276 4.79 9.55 9.77
N PRO A 277 5.75 10.05 10.56
CA PRO A 277 5.68 10.05 12.02
C PRO A 277 4.97 11.27 12.60
N GLY A 278 4.61 11.16 13.87
CA GLY A 278 4.26 12.29 14.73
C GLY A 278 2.81 12.77 14.61
N ASP A 279 2.58 13.94 15.17
CA ASP A 279 1.26 14.57 15.23
C ASP A 279 0.99 15.37 13.93
N PRO A 280 -0.10 15.08 13.20
CA PRO A 280 -0.42 15.77 11.94
C PRO A 280 -0.63 17.29 12.12
N THR A 281 -1.00 17.75 13.33
CA THR A 281 -1.19 19.19 13.62
C THR A 281 0.10 20.00 13.55
N HIS A 282 1.27 19.35 13.62
CA HIS A 282 2.56 20.02 13.46
C HIS A 282 2.94 20.28 11.99
N CYS A 283 2.15 19.75 11.04
CA CYS A 283 2.39 19.85 9.60
C CYS A 283 1.53 20.94 8.93
N THR A 284 1.34 22.08 9.60
CA THR A 284 0.47 23.18 9.14
C THR A 284 0.77 23.62 7.71
N LYS A 285 2.05 23.77 7.36
CA LYS A 285 2.48 24.18 6.01
C LYS A 285 2.05 23.17 4.93
N THR A 286 2.12 21.87 5.20
CA THR A 286 1.61 20.85 4.28
C THR A 286 0.10 20.92 4.14
N VAL A 287 -0.62 21.10 5.26
CA VAL A 287 -2.09 21.25 5.27
C VAL A 287 -2.52 22.46 4.44
N GLU A 288 -1.84 23.61 4.58
CA GLU A 288 -2.09 24.83 3.80
C GLU A 288 -1.84 24.60 2.31
N ASN A 289 -0.73 23.96 1.94
CA ASN A 289 -0.42 23.62 0.55
C ASN A 289 -1.46 22.67 -0.04
N LEU A 290 -1.87 21.63 0.70
CA LEU A 290 -2.90 20.68 0.27
C LEU A 290 -4.26 21.34 0.10
N LYS A 291 -4.62 22.27 0.98
CA LYS A 291 -5.84 23.07 0.82
C LYS A 291 -5.81 23.86 -0.48
N ALA A 292 -4.70 24.56 -0.76
CA ALA A 292 -4.53 25.29 -2.01
C ALA A 292 -4.56 24.38 -3.25
N VAL A 293 -3.99 23.16 -3.18
CA VAL A 293 -4.12 22.16 -4.24
C VAL A 293 -5.58 21.75 -4.42
N MET A 294 -6.29 21.44 -3.34
CA MET A 294 -7.69 21.07 -3.43
C MET A 294 -8.55 22.21 -3.99
N ASP A 295 -8.22 23.48 -3.78
CA ASP A 295 -9.00 24.56 -4.38
C ASP A 295 -8.77 24.69 -5.90
N ASN A 296 -7.57 24.34 -6.40
CA ASN A 296 -7.13 24.70 -7.76
C ASN A 296 -6.85 23.52 -8.72
N TYR A 297 -6.70 22.30 -8.21
CA TYR A 297 -6.33 21.12 -9.00
C TYR A 297 -7.47 20.09 -9.06
N GLN A 298 -7.92 19.73 -10.26
CA GLN A 298 -9.04 18.79 -10.44
C GLN A 298 -8.61 17.33 -10.63
N GLY A 299 -7.31 17.05 -10.64
CA GLY A 299 -6.81 15.69 -10.81
C GLY A 299 -6.80 14.86 -9.53
N PRO A 300 -6.39 13.58 -9.62
CA PRO A 300 -6.47 12.65 -8.51
C PRO A 300 -5.49 12.95 -7.39
N ILE A 301 -5.95 12.80 -6.15
CA ILE A 301 -5.14 12.97 -4.95
C ILE A 301 -5.35 11.75 -4.05
N PHE A 302 -4.26 11.10 -3.62
CA PHE A 302 -4.31 9.95 -2.72
C PHE A 302 -3.37 10.09 -1.53
N GLY A 303 -3.87 9.82 -0.32
CA GLY A 303 -3.07 9.89 0.91
C GLY A 303 -3.05 8.57 1.67
N ILE A 304 -1.88 8.21 2.22
CA ILE A 304 -1.67 7.03 3.06
C ILE A 304 -1.27 7.45 4.48
N CYS A 305 -1.90 6.86 5.50
CA CYS A 305 -1.54 7.04 6.91
C CYS A 305 -1.51 8.51 7.34
N LEU A 306 -0.32 9.11 7.52
CA LEU A 306 -0.21 10.55 7.78
C LEU A 306 -0.81 11.38 6.64
N GLY A 307 -0.63 10.98 5.37
CA GLY A 307 -1.23 11.65 4.23
C GLY A 307 -2.76 11.65 4.26
N HIS A 308 -3.38 10.62 4.83
CA HIS A 308 -4.81 10.58 5.08
C HIS A 308 -5.24 11.64 6.11
N GLN A 309 -4.51 11.74 7.22
CA GLN A 309 -4.77 12.73 8.26
C GLN A 309 -4.57 14.17 7.76
N LEU A 310 -3.53 14.42 6.96
CA LEU A 310 -3.24 15.73 6.39
C LEU A 310 -4.31 16.16 5.36
N LEU A 311 -4.82 15.23 4.55
CA LEU A 311 -5.93 15.51 3.65
C LEU A 311 -7.21 15.82 4.41
N ALA A 312 -7.51 15.08 5.48
CA ALA A 312 -8.67 15.35 6.33
C ALA A 312 -8.59 16.73 6.99
N LEU A 313 -7.43 17.08 7.55
CA LEU A 313 -7.18 18.41 8.12
C LEU A 313 -7.32 19.53 7.07
N ALA A 314 -6.80 19.32 5.85
CA ALA A 314 -6.93 20.27 4.76
C ALA A 314 -8.40 20.42 4.31
N GLY A 315 -9.20 19.36 4.44
CA GLY A 315 -10.65 19.35 4.25
C GLY A 315 -11.45 19.96 5.40
N GLY A 316 -10.78 20.44 6.47
CA GLY A 316 -11.40 21.10 7.62
C GLY A 316 -11.78 20.18 8.78
N ALA A 317 -11.45 18.88 8.71
CA ALA A 317 -11.68 17.93 9.80
C ALA A 317 -10.66 18.12 10.94
N LYS A 318 -10.83 17.35 12.01
CA LYS A 318 -9.90 17.26 13.14
C LYS A 318 -9.30 15.86 13.26
N THR A 319 -8.18 15.78 13.96
CA THR A 319 -7.53 14.53 14.33
C THR A 319 -7.49 14.37 15.84
N ILE A 320 -7.57 13.12 16.32
CA ILE A 320 -7.51 12.76 17.73
C ILE A 320 -6.35 11.80 17.97
N LYS A 321 -5.68 11.91 19.13
CA LYS A 321 -4.67 10.94 19.56
C LYS A 321 -5.37 9.69 20.09
N LEU A 322 -5.05 8.54 19.53
CA LEU A 322 -5.54 7.24 19.99
C LEU A 322 -4.83 6.87 21.30
N LYS A 323 -5.51 6.08 22.13
CA LYS A 323 -4.98 5.65 23.43
C LYS A 323 -3.61 4.97 23.31
N TYR A 324 -3.49 3.98 22.44
CA TYR A 324 -2.25 3.26 22.18
C TYR A 324 -1.95 3.08 20.69
N GLY A 325 -2.78 3.65 19.82
CA GLY A 325 -2.66 3.56 18.35
C GLY A 325 -2.86 2.16 17.76
N ASN A 326 -2.81 2.09 16.44
CA ASN A 326 -2.95 0.86 15.67
C ASN A 326 -1.63 0.52 14.98
N ARG A 327 -1.03 -0.59 15.38
CA ARG A 327 0.35 -1.00 15.02
C ARG A 327 0.45 -2.50 14.83
N ALA A 328 0.17 -2.98 13.62
CA ALA A 328 0.08 -4.40 13.32
C ALA A 328 0.05 -4.72 11.83
N HIS A 329 0.18 -5.99 11.48
CA HIS A 329 -0.09 -6.54 10.14
C HIS A 329 -1.43 -7.32 10.05
N ASN A 330 -2.29 -7.24 11.08
CA ASN A 330 -3.49 -8.06 11.20
C ASN A 330 -4.76 -7.26 11.51
N ILE A 331 -4.81 -5.98 11.15
CA ILE A 331 -5.95 -5.13 11.51
C ILE A 331 -7.04 -5.22 10.44
N PRO A 332 -8.25 -5.71 10.78
CA PRO A 332 -9.37 -5.77 9.86
C PRO A 332 -9.96 -4.38 9.61
N VAL A 333 -10.09 -4.02 8.34
CA VAL A 333 -10.74 -2.78 7.89
C VAL A 333 -11.93 -3.13 7.00
N ILE A 334 -13.04 -2.42 7.17
CA ILE A 334 -14.28 -2.63 6.44
C ILE A 334 -14.58 -1.41 5.59
N HIS A 335 -14.76 -1.61 4.29
CA HIS A 335 -15.26 -0.57 3.40
C HIS A 335 -16.76 -0.38 3.62
N LYS A 336 -17.17 0.83 4.01
CA LYS A 336 -18.52 1.15 4.49
C LYS A 336 -19.60 0.92 3.45
N GLU A 337 -19.30 1.21 2.19
CA GLU A 337 -20.27 1.08 1.12
C GLU A 337 -20.42 -0.37 0.66
N SER A 338 -19.30 -1.09 0.55
CA SER A 338 -19.27 -2.42 -0.06
C SER A 338 -19.40 -3.58 0.90
N GLY A 339 -19.11 -3.35 2.18
CA GLY A 339 -18.96 -4.42 3.17
C GLY A 339 -17.70 -5.26 2.95
N LEU A 340 -16.82 -4.89 2.02
CA LEU A 340 -15.53 -5.57 1.84
C LEU A 340 -14.72 -5.45 3.12
N CYS A 341 -14.30 -6.59 3.66
CA CYS A 341 -13.35 -6.67 4.75
C CYS A 341 -11.98 -7.06 4.20
N ALA A 342 -10.94 -6.34 4.58
CA ALA A 342 -9.55 -6.65 4.24
C ALA A 342 -8.68 -6.65 5.50
N ILE A 343 -7.63 -7.45 5.51
CA ILE A 343 -6.60 -7.37 6.55
C ILE A 343 -5.54 -6.37 6.12
N SER A 344 -5.20 -5.44 7.00
CA SER A 344 -4.34 -4.31 6.70
C SER A 344 -3.12 -4.24 7.61
N SER A 345 -2.06 -3.61 7.08
CA SER A 345 -0.91 -3.16 7.84
C SER A 345 -1.14 -1.74 8.33
N GLN A 346 -0.91 -1.46 9.62
CA GLN A 346 -1.08 -0.14 10.20
C GLN A 346 0.06 0.23 11.13
N ASN A 347 0.42 1.52 11.13
CA ASN A 347 1.34 2.11 12.08
C ASN A 347 1.00 3.59 12.32
N HIS A 348 0.00 3.87 13.15
CA HIS A 348 -0.40 5.24 13.48
C HIS A 348 -0.90 5.39 14.92
N GLY A 349 -0.61 6.54 15.53
CA GLY A 349 -1.06 6.93 16.87
C GLY A 349 -2.23 7.93 16.88
N TYR A 350 -2.62 8.42 15.71
CA TYR A 350 -3.67 9.43 15.53
C TYR A 350 -4.72 8.91 14.55
N ALA A 351 -5.95 9.40 14.66
CA ALA A 351 -7.06 9.07 13.75
C ALA A 351 -7.86 10.33 13.40
N VAL A 352 -8.56 10.30 12.27
CA VAL A 352 -9.48 11.37 11.87
C VAL A 352 -10.79 11.26 12.66
N ASP A 353 -11.26 12.39 13.18
CA ASP A 353 -12.58 12.50 13.82
C ASP A 353 -13.65 12.74 12.75
N THR A 354 -14.38 11.69 12.39
CA THR A 354 -15.37 11.71 11.33
C THR A 354 -16.58 12.58 11.63
N THR A 355 -16.83 12.90 12.90
CA THR A 355 -17.90 13.83 13.30
C THR A 355 -17.63 15.27 12.86
N THR A 356 -16.39 15.55 12.48
CA THR A 356 -15.94 16.88 12.03
C THR A 356 -15.77 17.01 10.52
N LEU A 357 -16.03 15.94 9.76
CA LEU A 357 -15.97 15.98 8.30
C LEU A 357 -17.03 16.94 7.73
N SER A 358 -16.65 17.73 6.72
CA SER A 358 -17.61 18.53 5.98
C SER A 358 -18.54 17.65 5.13
N GLN A 359 -19.62 18.23 4.61
CA GLN A 359 -20.57 17.51 3.77
C GLN A 359 -19.95 17.03 2.45
N ASP A 360 -18.79 17.53 2.03
CA ASP A 360 -18.13 17.13 0.80
C ASP A 360 -17.39 15.79 0.91
N TRP A 361 -17.23 15.29 2.15
CA TRP A 361 -16.49 14.06 2.43
C TRP A 361 -17.42 12.96 2.95
N VAL A 362 -16.98 11.72 2.75
CA VAL A 362 -17.56 10.54 3.38
C VAL A 362 -16.45 9.69 4.00
N GLU A 363 -16.78 9.08 5.14
CA GLU A 363 -16.01 7.95 5.67
C GLU A 363 -16.17 6.75 4.72
N SER A 364 -15.05 6.25 4.21
CA SER A 364 -15.02 5.12 3.26
C SER A 364 -14.61 3.81 3.92
N TRP A 365 -13.70 3.87 4.91
CA TRP A 365 -13.20 2.70 5.62
C TRP A 365 -13.29 2.90 7.13
N VAL A 366 -13.58 1.82 7.85
CA VAL A 366 -13.64 1.79 9.31
C VAL A 366 -12.89 0.59 9.86
N ASN A 367 -12.25 0.76 11.01
CA ASN A 367 -11.59 -0.31 11.73
C ASN A 367 -12.64 -1.23 12.38
N ALA A 368 -12.59 -2.54 12.11
CA ALA A 368 -13.60 -3.44 12.65
C ALA A 368 -13.47 -3.66 14.17
N ASN A 369 -12.28 -3.43 14.75
CA ASN A 369 -12.02 -3.67 16.17
C ASN A 369 -12.44 -2.49 17.05
N ASP A 370 -12.08 -1.26 16.67
CA ASP A 370 -12.24 -0.07 17.52
C ASP A 370 -13.12 1.03 16.92
N GLN A 371 -13.63 0.83 15.70
CA GLN A 371 -14.48 1.78 14.98
C GLN A 371 -13.81 3.11 14.63
N SER A 372 -12.48 3.22 14.76
CA SER A 372 -11.74 4.37 14.28
C SER A 372 -11.79 4.48 12.75
N ASN A 373 -11.64 5.71 12.24
CA ASN A 373 -11.65 5.96 10.82
C ASN A 373 -10.42 5.38 10.14
N GLU A 374 -10.65 4.71 9.01
CA GLU A 374 -9.60 4.05 8.24
C GLU A 374 -9.47 4.59 6.82
N GLY A 375 -10.29 5.58 6.46
CA GLY A 375 -10.27 6.19 5.14
C GLY A 375 -11.42 7.15 4.90
N ILE A 376 -11.17 8.13 4.04
CA ILE A 376 -12.15 9.12 3.59
C ILE A 376 -12.05 9.31 2.07
N MET A 377 -13.17 9.71 1.47
CA MET A 377 -13.21 10.10 0.06
C MET A 377 -14.09 11.33 -0.13
N HIS A 378 -13.73 12.15 -1.12
CA HIS A 378 -14.54 13.28 -1.56
C HIS A 378 -15.70 12.77 -2.41
N ARG A 379 -16.90 13.34 -2.24
CA ARG A 379 -18.12 12.88 -2.91
C ARG A 379 -18.09 13.04 -4.43
N THR A 380 -17.48 14.13 -4.91
CA THR A 380 -17.54 14.51 -6.34
C THR A 380 -16.19 14.57 -7.04
N ARG A 381 -15.07 14.51 -6.31
CA ARG A 381 -13.72 14.74 -6.85
C ARG A 381 -12.87 13.48 -6.66
N PRO A 382 -11.84 13.26 -7.50
CA PRO A 382 -11.00 12.06 -7.43
C PRO A 382 -10.00 12.09 -6.26
N ILE A 383 -10.46 12.47 -5.07
CA ILE A 383 -9.67 12.60 -3.85
C ILE A 383 -10.11 11.52 -2.86
N SER A 384 -9.19 10.66 -2.46
CA SER A 384 -9.44 9.65 -1.43
C SER A 384 -8.18 9.36 -0.63
N SER A 385 -8.32 8.71 0.51
CA SER A 385 -7.19 8.38 1.36
C SER A 385 -7.54 7.24 2.30
N VAL A 386 -6.50 6.54 2.77
CA VAL A 386 -6.62 5.43 3.72
C VAL A 386 -5.62 5.60 4.86
N GLN A 387 -6.02 5.22 6.06
CA GLN A 387 -5.22 5.35 7.27
C GLN A 387 -4.22 4.19 7.43
N PHE A 388 -4.55 3.03 6.86
CA PHE A 388 -3.65 1.88 6.76
C PHE A 388 -2.65 2.01 5.60
N HIS A 389 -1.80 1.00 5.44
CA HIS A 389 -0.68 0.96 4.49
C HIS A 389 -0.90 -0.09 3.39
N PRO A 390 -1.56 0.26 2.26
CA PRO A 390 -1.78 -0.63 1.12
C PRO A 390 -0.49 -1.13 0.46
N GLU A 391 0.62 -0.42 0.65
CA GLU A 391 1.92 -0.86 0.16
C GLU A 391 2.47 -2.01 1.02
N ALA A 392 2.02 -2.17 2.26
CA ALA A 392 2.51 -3.18 3.19
C ALA A 392 4.05 -3.23 3.27
N LYS A 393 4.67 -4.34 2.85
CA LYS A 393 6.06 -4.76 3.08
C LYS A 393 6.30 -5.35 4.48
N GLY A 394 6.14 -6.67 4.55
CA GLY A 394 6.15 -7.46 5.79
C GLY A 394 4.75 -7.82 6.29
N GLY A 395 3.72 -7.06 5.91
CA GLY A 395 2.31 -7.37 6.17
C GLY A 395 1.52 -7.79 4.91
N PRO A 396 0.19 -7.97 5.02
CA PRO A 396 -0.66 -8.50 3.94
C PRO A 396 -0.78 -7.54 2.76
N GLU A 397 -0.90 -8.11 1.56
CA GLU A 397 -1.03 -7.38 0.29
C GLU A 397 -2.50 -7.20 -0.15
N ASP A 398 -3.46 -7.56 0.70
CA ASP A 398 -4.92 -7.60 0.43
C ASP A 398 -5.52 -6.28 -0.07
N THR A 399 -4.84 -5.15 0.19
CA THR A 399 -5.31 -3.80 -0.18
C THR A 399 -4.46 -3.14 -1.26
N HIS A 400 -3.50 -3.85 -1.86
CA HIS A 400 -2.61 -3.32 -2.88
C HIS A 400 -3.34 -2.80 -4.13
N TYR A 401 -4.57 -3.27 -4.39
CA TYR A 401 -5.44 -2.79 -5.47
C TYR A 401 -5.83 -1.31 -5.36
N LEU A 402 -5.71 -0.70 -4.18
CA LEU A 402 -6.00 0.73 -4.00
C LEU A 402 -5.02 1.63 -4.81
N PHE A 403 -3.81 1.14 -5.07
CA PHE A 403 -2.93 1.79 -6.03
C PHE A 403 -3.49 1.67 -7.46
N ASP A 404 -4.08 0.54 -7.84
CA ASP A 404 -4.69 0.37 -9.17
C ASP A 404 -5.86 1.35 -9.35
N GLU A 405 -6.70 1.52 -8.33
CA GLU A 405 -7.79 2.51 -8.34
C GLU A 405 -7.29 3.95 -8.48
N TYR A 406 -6.19 4.29 -7.78
CA TYR A 406 -5.55 5.60 -7.96
C TYR A 406 -5.06 5.79 -9.40
N PHE A 407 -4.36 4.79 -9.97
CA PHE A 407 -3.85 4.87 -11.33
C PHE A 407 -4.94 4.88 -12.39
N GLN A 408 -6.08 4.24 -12.14
CA GLN A 408 -7.26 4.39 -12.99
C GLN A 408 -7.66 5.85 -13.11
N ARG A 409 -7.79 6.55 -11.97
CA ARG A 409 -8.15 7.97 -11.95
C ARG A 409 -7.09 8.85 -12.61
N VAL A 410 -5.80 8.52 -12.44
CA VAL A 410 -4.69 9.24 -13.08
C VAL A 410 -4.75 9.11 -14.60
N ASN A 411 -4.99 7.90 -15.11
CA ASN A 411 -5.17 7.67 -16.55
C ASN A 411 -6.41 8.39 -17.10
N GLU A 412 -7.54 8.33 -16.39
CA GLU A 412 -8.75 9.05 -16.76
C GLU A 412 -8.51 10.56 -16.83
N PHE A 413 -7.83 11.14 -15.84
CA PHE A 413 -7.47 12.56 -15.82
C PHE A 413 -6.55 12.94 -16.98
N LYS A 414 -5.51 12.16 -17.25
CA LYS A 414 -4.59 12.39 -18.38
C LYS A 414 -5.31 12.31 -19.73
N SER A 415 -6.23 11.35 -19.89
CA SER A 415 -6.99 11.14 -21.14
C SER A 415 -7.97 12.27 -21.48
N LYS A 416 -8.56 12.92 -20.46
CA LYS A 416 -9.52 14.02 -20.63
C LYS A 416 -8.85 15.37 -20.90
N GLY A 417 -7.53 15.46 -20.76
CA GLY A 417 -6.80 16.74 -20.76
C GLY A 417 -7.08 17.55 -19.48
N GLN A 418 -6.19 18.47 -19.12
CA GLN A 418 -6.24 19.24 -17.86
C GLN A 418 -7.39 20.26 -17.76
N HIS A 419 -8.46 20.11 -18.56
CA HIS A 419 -9.68 20.91 -18.53
C HIS A 419 -10.90 20.00 -18.39
N PRO A 420 -11.39 19.73 -17.17
CA PRO A 420 -12.66 19.06 -16.98
C PRO A 420 -13.80 20.04 -17.30
N ASP A 421 -14.69 19.64 -18.20
CA ASP A 421 -16.01 20.26 -18.36
C ASP A 421 -16.76 20.13 -17.02
N THR A 422 -17.25 21.24 -16.48
CA THR A 422 -17.87 21.34 -15.14
C THR A 422 -19.26 20.71 -15.05
N THR A 423 -19.72 20.02 -16.09
CA THR A 423 -20.98 19.28 -16.09
C THR A 423 -20.72 17.78 -15.94
N LEU A 424 -20.46 17.33 -14.71
CA LEU A 424 -20.69 15.92 -14.38
C LEU A 424 -22.20 15.73 -14.19
N PRO A 425 -22.87 14.81 -14.91
CA PRO A 425 -24.20 14.39 -14.54
C PRO A 425 -24.15 13.76 -13.14
N ASN A 426 -25.11 14.11 -12.28
CA ASN A 426 -25.43 13.35 -11.07
C ASN A 426 -25.75 11.90 -11.48
N THR A 427 -24.79 10.98 -11.34
CA THR A 427 -25.04 9.55 -11.44
C THR A 427 -24.39 8.81 -10.29
N PHE A 428 -24.82 9.12 -9.07
CA PHE A 428 -24.65 8.23 -7.92
C PHE A 428 -25.90 7.39 -7.59
N ASP A 429 -27.02 7.58 -8.32
CA ASP A 429 -28.21 6.73 -8.19
C ASP A 429 -28.12 5.39 -8.97
N LYS A 430 -26.96 5.06 -9.55
CA LYS A 430 -26.69 3.74 -10.17
C LYS A 430 -25.27 3.20 -9.95
N MET A 431 -24.51 3.76 -9.01
CA MET A 431 -23.25 3.14 -8.59
C MET A 431 -23.53 2.26 -7.38
N GLY A 432 -23.90 1.01 -7.63
CA GLY A 432 -23.45 -0.03 -6.72
C GLY A 432 -21.93 -0.01 -6.80
N ILE A 433 -21.27 0.11 -5.65
CA ILE A 433 -19.84 -0.15 -5.40
C ILE A 433 -19.10 -0.64 -6.66
N PRO A 434 -18.21 0.18 -7.25
CA PRO A 434 -17.34 -0.30 -8.30
C PRO A 434 -16.22 -1.13 -7.65
N LEU A 435 -16.44 -2.43 -7.49
CA LEU A 435 -15.35 -3.40 -7.40
C LEU A 435 -14.59 -3.32 -8.75
N GLY A 436 -13.43 -2.66 -8.75
CA GLY A 436 -12.42 -2.70 -9.82
C GLY A 436 -12.93 -2.43 -11.23
N SER A 437 -13.15 -1.16 -11.61
CA SER A 437 -13.51 -0.80 -12.99
C SER A 437 -12.32 -0.55 -13.94
N ALA A 438 -11.07 -0.56 -13.45
CA ALA A 438 -9.89 -0.69 -14.31
C ALA A 438 -9.60 -2.15 -14.71
N SER A 439 -10.54 -2.76 -15.43
CA SER A 439 -10.29 -3.76 -16.51
C SER A 439 -11.58 -4.28 -17.14
N ILE A 440 -12.75 -3.92 -16.62
CA ILE A 440 -14.04 -4.47 -17.11
C ILE A 440 -14.29 -4.11 -18.59
N ASN A 441 -13.75 -2.98 -19.07
CA ASN A 441 -13.90 -2.58 -20.48
C ASN A 441 -12.86 -3.18 -21.45
N ALA A 442 -11.90 -3.98 -20.97
CA ALA A 442 -10.87 -4.59 -21.84
C ALA A 442 -10.89 -6.12 -21.87
N ALA A 443 -11.43 -6.78 -20.84
CA ALA A 443 -11.48 -8.25 -20.83
C ALA A 443 -12.43 -8.76 -21.91
N ARG A 444 -11.91 -9.63 -22.77
CA ARG A 444 -12.68 -10.26 -23.85
C ARG A 444 -13.02 -11.69 -23.47
N SER A 445 -14.23 -12.07 -23.85
CA SER A 445 -14.64 -13.46 -23.81
C SER A 445 -13.88 -14.28 -24.85
N ILE A 446 -13.93 -15.60 -24.72
CA ILE A 446 -13.42 -16.53 -25.74
C ILE A 446 -14.05 -16.28 -27.13
N LEU A 447 -15.24 -15.68 -27.18
CA LEU A 447 -15.92 -15.35 -28.44
C LEU A 447 -15.50 -13.98 -29.03
N GLY A 448 -14.60 -13.26 -28.36
CA GLY A 448 -14.11 -11.94 -28.79
C GLY A 448 -15.07 -10.79 -28.47
N THR A 449 -16.16 -11.06 -27.74
CA THR A 449 -17.10 -10.06 -27.21
C THR A 449 -16.61 -9.54 -25.84
N PRO A 450 -17.15 -8.42 -25.32
CA PRO A 450 -16.89 -8.03 -23.93
C PRO A 450 -17.26 -9.16 -22.96
N LEU A 451 -16.37 -9.45 -22.00
CA LEU A 451 -16.57 -10.51 -21.03
C LEU A 451 -17.83 -10.25 -20.19
N GLN A 452 -18.72 -11.24 -20.09
CA GLN A 452 -19.96 -11.12 -19.32
C GLN A 452 -19.80 -11.60 -17.88
N VAL A 453 -20.59 -11.04 -16.97
CA VAL A 453 -20.74 -11.56 -15.60
C VAL A 453 -21.22 -13.01 -15.67
N HIS A 454 -20.50 -13.93 -15.03
CA HIS A 454 -20.88 -15.32 -14.92
C HIS A 454 -21.89 -15.54 -13.78
N SER A 455 -21.55 -15.10 -12.56
CA SER A 455 -22.40 -15.27 -11.38
C SER A 455 -22.08 -14.30 -10.24
N THR A 456 -23.11 -13.70 -9.67
CA THR A 456 -23.03 -12.91 -8.43
C THR A 456 -23.60 -13.64 -7.21
N ALA A 457 -24.28 -14.78 -7.43
CA ALA A 457 -24.86 -15.62 -6.38
C ALA A 457 -24.88 -17.10 -6.81
N PRO A 458 -23.88 -17.92 -6.40
CA PRO A 458 -22.74 -17.55 -5.55
C PRO A 458 -21.79 -16.59 -6.25
N LEU A 459 -21.18 -15.68 -5.48
CA LEU A 459 -20.23 -14.70 -6.00
C LEU A 459 -18.94 -15.40 -6.42
N THR A 460 -18.63 -15.34 -7.71
CA THR A 460 -17.53 -16.10 -8.31
C THR A 460 -16.41 -15.21 -8.85
N GLY A 461 -15.41 -15.83 -9.47
CA GLY A 461 -14.22 -15.16 -10.00
C GLY A 461 -13.11 -15.00 -8.97
N PHE A 462 -11.86 -14.87 -9.44
CA PHE A 462 -10.70 -14.67 -8.58
C PHE A 462 -10.84 -13.40 -7.72
N PHE A 463 -11.30 -12.31 -8.34
CA PHE A 463 -11.55 -11.03 -7.68
C PHE A 463 -12.88 -10.95 -6.93
N ARG A 464 -13.68 -12.02 -6.93
CA ARG A 464 -15.01 -12.06 -6.31
C ARG A 464 -15.92 -10.93 -6.79
N ASP A 465 -16.00 -10.74 -8.10
CA ASP A 465 -16.89 -9.76 -8.75
C ASP A 465 -17.79 -10.38 -9.82
N GLY A 466 -17.79 -11.70 -9.91
CA GLY A 466 -18.62 -12.48 -10.81
C GLY A 466 -18.06 -12.67 -12.21
N TYR A 467 -16.89 -12.12 -12.55
CA TYR A 467 -16.24 -12.33 -13.85
C TYR A 467 -15.17 -13.42 -13.78
N CYS A 468 -15.14 -14.31 -14.78
CA CYS A 468 -14.07 -15.31 -14.92
C CYS A 468 -12.92 -14.75 -15.76
N ARG A 469 -12.30 -13.65 -15.29
CA ARG A 469 -11.27 -12.90 -16.02
C ARG A 469 -9.85 -13.30 -15.66
N ALA A 470 -8.94 -13.19 -16.61
CA ALA A 470 -7.53 -13.44 -16.37
C ALA A 470 -6.89 -12.35 -15.49
N SER A 471 -5.95 -12.76 -14.63
CA SER A 471 -5.06 -11.84 -13.92
C SER A 471 -3.67 -12.43 -13.79
N PRO A 472 -2.60 -11.62 -13.86
CA PRO A 472 -1.27 -12.03 -13.42
C PRO A 472 -1.21 -12.47 -11.95
N MET A 473 -2.13 -11.98 -11.11
CA MET A 473 -2.23 -12.33 -9.68
C MET A 473 -3.01 -13.62 -9.42
N ASP A 474 -3.65 -14.20 -10.45
CA ASP A 474 -4.43 -15.43 -10.32
C ASP A 474 -3.60 -16.65 -10.78
N PRO A 475 -2.82 -17.30 -9.89
CA PRO A 475 -2.04 -18.47 -10.25
C PRO A 475 -2.93 -19.67 -10.61
N GLY A 476 -4.18 -19.68 -10.13
CA GLY A 476 -5.16 -20.74 -10.41
C GLY A 476 -5.82 -20.61 -11.78
N ARG A 477 -5.72 -19.45 -12.45
CA ARG A 477 -6.34 -19.16 -13.75
C ARG A 477 -7.82 -19.54 -13.75
N HIS A 478 -8.61 -18.85 -12.92
CA HIS A 478 -10.06 -19.02 -12.77
C HIS A 478 -10.83 -18.40 -13.95
N THR A 479 -10.49 -18.80 -15.17
CA THR A 479 -11.01 -18.22 -16.41
C THR A 479 -12.06 -19.08 -17.10
N ALA A 480 -12.29 -20.31 -16.61
CA ALA A 480 -13.33 -21.20 -17.12
C ALA A 480 -14.67 -20.95 -16.43
N ALA A 481 -15.57 -20.23 -17.10
CA ALA A 481 -16.93 -20.01 -16.60
C ALA A 481 -17.77 -21.27 -16.80
N ALA A 482 -18.01 -22.01 -15.72
CA ALA A 482 -18.65 -23.32 -15.79
C ALA A 482 -19.95 -23.39 -14.98
N ILE A 483 -20.85 -24.29 -15.38
CA ILE A 483 -21.97 -24.76 -14.58
C ILE A 483 -21.57 -26.10 -13.97
N VAL A 484 -21.39 -26.14 -12.65
CA VAL A 484 -20.90 -27.34 -11.97
C VAL A 484 -22.01 -28.38 -11.82
N THR A 485 -21.65 -29.64 -11.99
CA THR A 485 -22.52 -30.81 -11.78
C THR A 485 -22.15 -31.50 -10.47
N GLU A 486 -23.04 -32.34 -9.95
CA GLU A 486 -22.74 -33.13 -8.75
C GLU A 486 -21.55 -34.07 -8.99
N GLU A 487 -21.48 -34.69 -10.17
CA GLU A 487 -20.38 -35.58 -10.56
C GLU A 487 -19.04 -34.83 -10.71
N PHE A 488 -19.06 -33.56 -11.13
CA PHE A 488 -17.85 -32.74 -11.12
C PHE A 488 -17.44 -32.33 -9.69
N LEU A 489 -18.40 -32.03 -8.82
CA LEU A 489 -18.10 -31.72 -7.42
C LEU A 489 -17.45 -32.92 -6.72
N ASP A 490 -17.93 -34.14 -6.99
CA ASP A 490 -17.30 -35.39 -6.55
C ASP A 490 -15.90 -35.57 -7.14
N PHE A 491 -15.74 -35.35 -8.45
CA PHE A 491 -14.44 -35.41 -9.10
C PHE A 491 -13.46 -34.41 -8.47
N SER A 492 -13.84 -33.15 -8.31
CA SER A 492 -13.00 -32.10 -7.73
C SER A 492 -12.61 -32.44 -6.28
N ALA A 493 -13.55 -32.93 -5.47
CA ALA A 493 -13.28 -33.38 -4.11
C ALA A 493 -12.28 -34.55 -4.09
N SER A 494 -12.42 -35.53 -4.99
CA SER A 494 -11.49 -36.67 -5.12
C SER A 494 -10.07 -36.27 -5.49
N ARG A 495 -9.90 -35.04 -6.00
CA ARG A 495 -8.61 -34.44 -6.35
C ARG A 495 -8.11 -33.41 -5.34
N GLY A 496 -8.68 -33.42 -4.13
CA GLY A 496 -8.26 -32.58 -3.01
C GLY A 496 -8.83 -31.16 -3.02
N ASN A 497 -9.86 -30.89 -3.82
CA ASN A 497 -10.52 -29.58 -3.88
C ASN A 497 -12.04 -29.72 -3.77
N ASP A 498 -12.55 -29.87 -2.55
CA ASP A 498 -13.99 -30.00 -2.30
C ASP A 498 -14.69 -28.63 -2.33
N LEU A 499 -15.30 -28.32 -3.47
CA LEU A 499 -15.97 -27.04 -3.70
C LEU A 499 -17.29 -26.89 -2.94
N ARG A 500 -17.82 -27.94 -2.32
CA ARG A 500 -19.02 -27.82 -1.46
C ARG A 500 -18.73 -27.03 -0.20
N GLN A 501 -17.46 -26.99 0.25
CA GLN A 501 -17.03 -26.21 1.41
C GLN A 501 -17.17 -24.70 1.19
N VAL A 502 -17.19 -24.24 -0.06
CA VAL A 502 -17.48 -22.83 -0.42
C VAL A 502 -18.94 -22.63 -0.85
N GLY A 503 -19.82 -23.59 -0.53
CA GLY A 503 -21.26 -23.49 -0.72
C GLY A 503 -21.75 -23.84 -2.12
N LEU A 504 -20.91 -24.44 -2.98
CA LEU A 504 -21.37 -24.89 -4.29
C LEU A 504 -22.23 -26.15 -4.20
N LYS A 505 -23.24 -26.20 -5.04
CA LYS A 505 -24.12 -27.35 -5.30
C LYS A 505 -24.28 -27.51 -6.80
N GLN A 506 -24.89 -28.62 -7.23
CA GLN A 506 -25.28 -28.80 -8.63
C GLN A 506 -25.94 -27.56 -9.22
N ASP A 507 -25.63 -27.27 -10.48
CA ASP A 507 -26.12 -26.17 -11.30
C ASP A 507 -25.63 -24.78 -10.88
N CYS A 508 -24.75 -24.68 -9.87
CA CYS A 508 -24.08 -23.42 -9.57
C CYS A 508 -23.16 -22.98 -10.71
N LYS A 509 -23.24 -21.69 -11.06
CA LYS A 509 -22.29 -21.03 -11.95
C LYS A 509 -21.03 -20.66 -11.17
N TRP A 510 -19.88 -21.14 -11.61
CA TRP A 510 -18.60 -20.89 -10.96
C TRP A 510 -17.44 -20.74 -11.95
N CYS A 511 -16.51 -19.85 -11.65
CA CYS A 511 -15.24 -19.72 -12.35
C CYS A 511 -14.26 -20.78 -11.84
N LEU A 512 -13.99 -21.78 -12.67
CA LEU A 512 -13.06 -22.86 -12.37
C LEU A 512 -11.65 -22.52 -12.82
N CYS A 513 -10.65 -23.03 -12.11
CA CYS A 513 -9.30 -23.14 -12.63
C CYS A 513 -9.34 -23.91 -13.96
N VAL A 514 -8.75 -23.35 -15.02
CA VAL A 514 -8.73 -24.02 -16.34
C VAL A 514 -8.10 -25.40 -16.25
N SER A 515 -7.03 -25.54 -15.48
CA SER A 515 -6.35 -26.83 -15.25
C SER A 515 -7.28 -27.90 -14.68
N ARG A 516 -8.12 -27.54 -13.70
CA ARG A 516 -9.09 -28.47 -13.08
C ARG A 516 -10.17 -28.91 -14.07
N TRP A 517 -10.64 -27.99 -14.91
CA TRP A 517 -11.60 -28.30 -15.96
C TRP A 517 -11.00 -29.22 -17.04
N VAL A 518 -9.78 -28.93 -17.50
CA VAL A 518 -9.04 -29.76 -18.47
C VAL A 518 -8.76 -31.16 -17.91
N GLU A 519 -8.48 -31.26 -16.62
CA GLU A 519 -8.25 -32.54 -15.95
C GLU A 519 -9.51 -33.43 -15.97
N ALA A 520 -10.69 -32.83 -15.74
CA ALA A 520 -11.96 -33.53 -15.86
C ALA A 520 -12.19 -34.00 -17.31
N LEU A 521 -11.98 -33.12 -18.29
CA LEU A 521 -12.12 -33.47 -19.71
C LEU A 521 -11.18 -34.61 -20.11
N THR A 522 -9.93 -34.59 -19.65
CA THR A 522 -8.93 -35.63 -19.94
C THR A 522 -9.36 -36.96 -19.32
N ALA A 523 -9.80 -36.95 -18.07
CA ALA A 523 -10.32 -38.14 -17.41
C ALA A 523 -11.55 -38.72 -18.11
N HIS A 524 -12.41 -37.87 -18.67
CA HIS A 524 -13.55 -38.30 -19.46
C HIS A 524 -13.11 -38.92 -20.80
N LYS A 525 -12.19 -38.28 -21.53
CA LYS A 525 -11.63 -38.80 -22.79
C LYS A 525 -10.95 -40.17 -22.60
N GLU A 526 -10.39 -40.42 -21.43
CA GLU A 526 -9.78 -41.70 -21.04
C GLU A 526 -10.79 -42.73 -20.50
N GLY A 527 -12.09 -42.40 -20.43
CA GLY A 527 -13.15 -43.28 -19.94
C GLY A 527 -13.17 -43.49 -18.42
N ARG A 528 -12.44 -42.66 -17.65
CA ARG A 528 -12.36 -42.76 -16.18
C ARG A 528 -13.56 -42.14 -15.46
N ILE A 529 -14.20 -41.15 -16.07
CA ILE A 529 -15.39 -40.48 -15.54
C ILE A 529 -16.45 -40.25 -16.63
N GLY A 530 -17.71 -40.14 -16.22
CA GLY A 530 -18.82 -39.85 -17.13
C GLY A 530 -18.77 -38.44 -17.70
N ALA A 531 -19.46 -38.20 -18.82
CA ALA A 531 -19.49 -36.89 -19.49
C ALA A 531 -20.05 -35.78 -18.58
N ASN A 532 -21.00 -36.10 -17.68
CA ASN A 532 -21.54 -35.16 -16.71
C ASN A 532 -20.50 -34.62 -15.74
N ALA A 533 -19.39 -35.32 -15.51
CA ALA A 533 -18.32 -34.85 -14.65
C ALA A 533 -17.42 -33.80 -15.34
N VAL A 534 -17.68 -33.46 -16.60
CA VAL A 534 -17.05 -32.32 -17.30
C VAL A 534 -18.06 -31.17 -17.34
N PRO A 535 -17.88 -30.13 -16.51
CA PRO A 535 -18.81 -29.00 -16.43
C PRO A 535 -19.03 -28.33 -17.78
N LYS A 536 -20.27 -27.94 -18.08
CA LYS A 536 -20.56 -27.18 -19.28
C LYS A 536 -20.07 -25.74 -19.13
N LEU A 537 -19.45 -25.20 -20.19
CA LEU A 537 -18.89 -23.85 -20.23
C LEU A 537 -19.90 -22.81 -20.70
N VAL A 538 -19.70 -21.57 -20.26
CA VAL A 538 -20.35 -20.36 -20.76
C VAL A 538 -19.27 -19.50 -21.42
N LEU A 539 -19.14 -19.57 -22.73
CA LEU A 539 -18.05 -18.98 -23.51
C LEU A 539 -18.08 -17.45 -23.49
N ASN A 540 -19.26 -16.81 -23.49
CA ASN A 540 -19.37 -15.35 -23.33
C ASN A 540 -18.87 -14.85 -21.95
N SER A 541 -18.84 -15.72 -20.95
CA SER A 541 -18.38 -15.41 -19.60
C SER A 541 -17.00 -15.98 -19.28
N SER A 542 -16.41 -16.77 -20.17
CA SER A 542 -15.06 -17.32 -20.04
C SER A 542 -14.07 -16.41 -20.76
N ASP A 543 -12.92 -16.13 -20.14
CA ASP A 543 -11.91 -15.23 -20.69
C ASP A 543 -11.13 -15.84 -21.86
N GLU A 544 -10.75 -15.03 -22.84
CA GLU A 544 -10.04 -15.45 -24.06
C GLU A 544 -8.75 -16.25 -23.79
N SER A 545 -8.10 -16.00 -22.65
CA SER A 545 -6.91 -16.73 -22.20
C SER A 545 -7.17 -18.22 -22.02
N MET A 546 -8.41 -18.66 -21.77
CA MET A 546 -8.74 -20.06 -21.58
C MET A 546 -8.36 -20.93 -22.79
N VAL A 547 -8.42 -20.41 -24.02
CA VAL A 547 -7.98 -21.14 -25.22
C VAL A 547 -6.50 -21.50 -25.11
N ARG A 548 -5.67 -20.51 -24.76
CA ARG A 548 -4.22 -20.70 -24.56
C ARG A 548 -3.94 -21.59 -23.36
N ASP A 549 -4.61 -21.34 -22.23
CA ASP A 549 -4.31 -21.99 -20.96
C ASP A 549 -4.83 -23.44 -20.89
N SER A 550 -5.85 -23.78 -21.69
CA SER A 550 -6.35 -25.16 -21.81
C SER A 550 -5.60 -26.00 -22.85
N GLY A 551 -4.93 -25.35 -23.82
CA GLY A 551 -4.33 -26.01 -24.97
C GLY A 551 -5.34 -26.58 -25.98
N LEU A 552 -6.62 -26.19 -25.88
CA LEU A 552 -7.70 -26.65 -26.77
C LEU A 552 -8.09 -25.55 -27.76
N SER A 553 -8.54 -25.96 -28.94
CA SER A 553 -9.13 -25.04 -29.91
C SER A 553 -10.53 -24.57 -29.46
N LEU A 554 -10.96 -23.42 -29.97
CA LEU A 554 -12.32 -22.92 -29.71
C LEU A 554 -13.40 -23.92 -30.17
N GLN A 555 -13.18 -24.63 -31.29
CA GLN A 555 -14.12 -25.67 -31.74
C GLN A 555 -14.24 -26.85 -30.76
N GLU A 556 -13.17 -27.21 -30.05
CA GLU A 556 -13.21 -28.24 -29.02
C GLU A 556 -13.93 -27.74 -27.76
N LEU A 557 -13.74 -26.47 -27.38
CA LEU A 557 -14.44 -25.86 -26.25
C LEU A 557 -15.94 -25.71 -26.52
N GLU A 558 -16.33 -25.37 -27.76
CA GLU A 558 -17.74 -25.26 -28.19
C GLU A 558 -18.52 -26.58 -28.02
N GLN A 559 -17.87 -27.75 -28.09
CA GLN A 559 -18.51 -29.05 -27.83
C GLN A 559 -18.96 -29.22 -26.38
N TRP A 560 -18.35 -28.47 -25.47
CA TRP A 560 -18.62 -28.49 -24.03
C TRP A 560 -19.29 -27.22 -23.53
N ALA A 561 -19.69 -26.32 -24.42
CA ALA A 561 -20.36 -25.08 -24.06
C ALA A 561 -21.89 -25.18 -24.11
N ILE A 562 -22.57 -24.25 -23.44
CA ILE A 562 -24.02 -24.03 -23.58
C ILE A 562 -24.37 -22.89 -24.55
N ASP A 563 -23.39 -22.04 -24.85
CA ASP A 563 -23.47 -20.94 -25.81
C ASP A 563 -22.42 -21.08 -26.91
N SER A 564 -22.64 -20.43 -28.05
CA SER A 564 -21.76 -20.50 -29.21
C SER A 564 -21.71 -19.17 -29.95
N ARG A 565 -20.74 -19.01 -30.85
CA ARG A 565 -20.61 -17.83 -31.72
C ARG A 565 -21.84 -17.54 -32.61
N HIS A 566 -22.80 -18.46 -32.71
CA HIS A 566 -23.96 -18.34 -33.61
C HIS A 566 -25.30 -18.31 -32.86
N SER A 567 -25.25 -18.21 -31.53
CA SER A 567 -26.43 -18.09 -30.67
C SER A 567 -26.77 -16.60 -30.48
N ASN A 568 -27.54 -16.01 -31.40
CA ASN A 568 -28.21 -14.72 -31.18
C ASN A 568 -29.61 -14.94 -30.64
#